data_AF-A0AA37GBV0-F1
#
_entry.id   AF-A0AA37GBV0-F1
#
_cell.length_a   1.000
_cell.length_b   1.000
_cell.length_c   1.000
_cell.angle_alpha   90.00
_cell.angle_beta   90.00
_cell.angle_gamma   90.00
#
_symmetry.space_group_name_H-M   'P 1'
#
loop_
_entity.id
_entity.type
_entity.pdbx_description
1 polymer ?
#
loop_
_entity_poly.entity_id
_entity_poly.type
_entity_poly.pdbx_seq_one_letter_code
_entity_poly.pdbx_strand_id
1 'polypeptide(L)'
;MQKRDRRISGGDDGLIHALAKRPRPDYSIDDNPRLQATLSHHDYTVGWVCALPLEMAAARAMLDVIHPSLGMNPNDSNVYAFGSIGPHNVVIACLPSGQYGTNSAAIVANNMRWSFPSIHIGLMVGIGGGVPGKLDIRLGDVVISNPTATSSGVIQYDFGKAVREGQFERIGTLNKPPSVVLGAVSKLRAEHEMRLSQIPAILADIEARYPSMLQYSYRNVHQDRLFEASYEHTGDTCDDCEVSRLVVRNARPDNNPKLHYGIIASGNQVIKDGLKRDRLAQELNILCFEMEAAGLMDNFPCLVVRGICDYSDSHKAKGWQKYAAATAAAYAKELLYVTPPQSSQIPLAEAFVTGM
;
A
#
# COMPACT_ATOMS: atom_id res chain seq x y z
N MET A 1 -78.40 4.13 7.33
CA MET A 1 -79.40 3.91 6.27
C MET A 1 -78.66 3.97 4.93
N GLN A 2 -78.62 2.82 4.25
CA GLN A 2 -78.20 2.45 2.85
C GLN A 2 -77.53 3.51 1.93
N LYS A 3 -76.28 3.28 1.44
CA LYS A 3 -75.82 2.63 0.15
C LYS A 3 -75.95 3.55 -1.09
N ARG A 4 -74.99 3.75 -2.01
CA ARG A 4 -73.97 2.85 -2.62
C ARG A 4 -72.94 3.62 -3.52
N ASP A 5 -71.69 3.14 -3.54
CA ASP A 5 -70.72 2.90 -4.68
C ASP A 5 -70.63 3.85 -5.91
N ARG A 6 -69.49 4.15 -6.59
CA ARG A 6 -68.08 3.71 -6.61
C ARG A 6 -67.21 4.53 -7.61
N ARG A 7 -65.90 4.62 -7.31
CA ARG A 7 -64.68 4.61 -8.18
C ARG A 7 -64.16 5.85 -8.95
N ILE A 8 -63.14 6.49 -8.35
CA ILE A 8 -61.71 6.67 -8.76
C ILE A 8 -61.32 6.55 -10.25
N SER A 9 -60.76 7.61 -10.84
CA SER A 9 -59.33 7.75 -11.24
C SER A 9 -59.13 8.82 -12.33
N GLY A 10 -58.05 9.61 -12.26
CA GLY A 10 -57.43 10.25 -13.44
C GLY A 10 -57.04 11.70 -13.22
N GLY A 11 -55.75 11.94 -12.98
CA GLY A 11 -55.15 13.27 -12.79
C GLY A 11 -54.98 14.03 -14.09
N ASP A 12 -55.03 15.35 -13.93
CA ASP A 12 -54.88 16.36 -14.96
C ASP A 12 -53.51 17.05 -14.82
N ASP A 13 -53.18 17.78 -15.89
CA ASP A 13 -52.26 18.90 -15.94
C ASP A 13 -50.79 18.61 -16.29
N GLY A 14 -50.56 18.68 -17.60
CA GLY A 14 -49.30 19.13 -18.14
C GLY A 14 -49.09 20.63 -17.92
N LEU A 15 -47.84 21.01 -17.67
CA LEU A 15 -47.32 22.29 -18.12
C LEU A 15 -45.82 22.16 -18.37
N ILE A 16 -45.48 22.25 -19.65
CA ILE A 16 -44.15 22.14 -20.21
C ILE A 16 -43.47 23.49 -20.00
N HIS A 17 -42.50 23.57 -19.08
CA HIS A 17 -41.63 24.74 -18.97
C HIS A 17 -40.21 24.40 -19.42
N ALA A 18 -39.79 25.11 -20.47
CA ALA A 18 -38.48 25.06 -21.09
C ALA A 18 -37.38 25.48 -20.10
N LEU A 19 -36.45 24.57 -19.84
CA LEU A 19 -35.14 24.89 -19.27
C LEU A 19 -34.09 24.83 -20.40
N ALA A 20 -33.43 25.96 -20.60
CA ALA A 20 -32.37 26.14 -21.57
C ALA A 20 -31.29 25.05 -21.42
N LYS A 21 -31.06 24.31 -22.51
CA LYS A 21 -29.94 23.37 -22.63
C LYS A 21 -28.63 24.17 -22.53
N ARG A 22 -27.93 24.05 -21.40
CA ARG A 22 -26.55 24.50 -21.28
C ARG A 22 -25.70 23.73 -22.31
N PRO A 23 -24.79 24.37 -23.06
CA PRO A 23 -23.90 23.67 -23.96
C PRO A 23 -23.05 22.68 -23.16
N ARG A 24 -22.90 21.45 -23.68
CA ARG A 24 -21.90 20.50 -23.18
C ARG A 24 -20.53 21.15 -23.39
N PRO A 25 -19.58 21.06 -22.44
CA PRO A 25 -18.22 21.45 -22.73
C PRO A 25 -17.71 20.51 -23.83
N ASP A 26 -17.45 21.11 -24.99
CA ASP A 26 -16.73 20.48 -26.08
C ASP A 26 -15.32 20.20 -25.56
N TYR A 27 -15.01 18.92 -25.34
CA TYR A 27 -13.63 18.48 -25.11
C TYR A 27 -12.94 18.53 -26.47
N SER A 28 -12.64 19.75 -26.95
CA SER A 28 -11.66 19.92 -28.00
C SER A 28 -10.33 19.47 -27.43
N ILE A 29 -9.87 18.30 -27.89
CA ILE A 29 -8.49 17.87 -27.75
C ILE A 29 -7.67 19.00 -28.35
N ASP A 30 -6.98 19.76 -27.49
CA ASP A 30 -5.88 20.61 -27.92
C ASP A 30 -4.80 19.67 -28.45
N ASP A 31 -4.89 19.36 -29.75
CA ASP A 31 -3.83 18.75 -30.54
C ASP A 31 -2.70 19.78 -30.68
N ASN A 32 -1.97 19.96 -29.58
CA ASN A 32 -0.65 20.54 -29.62
C ASN A 32 0.35 19.37 -29.62
N PRO A 33 0.94 19.00 -30.77
CA PRO A 33 1.95 17.95 -30.85
C PRO A 33 3.27 18.47 -30.29
N ARG A 34 3.28 18.85 -29.00
CA ARG A 34 4.49 18.88 -28.21
C ARG A 34 4.84 17.42 -27.98
N LEU A 35 5.74 16.90 -28.81
CA LEU A 35 6.56 15.71 -28.59
C LEU A 35 6.23 15.02 -27.26
N GLN A 36 5.28 14.08 -27.24
CA GLN A 36 5.22 13.11 -26.15
C GLN A 36 6.53 12.35 -26.23
N ALA A 37 7.51 12.76 -25.41
CA ALA A 37 8.77 12.07 -25.34
C ALA A 37 8.48 10.60 -25.09
N THR A 38 8.90 9.73 -26.00
CA THR A 38 8.73 8.30 -25.86
C THR A 38 9.53 7.86 -24.64
N LEU A 39 8.84 7.49 -23.57
CA LEU A 39 9.47 7.01 -22.35
C LEU A 39 10.19 5.68 -22.65
N SER A 40 11.36 5.54 -22.06
CA SER A 40 12.21 4.36 -22.10
C SER A 40 12.32 3.74 -20.71
N HIS A 41 12.92 2.56 -20.62
CA HIS A 41 13.20 1.92 -19.33
C HIS A 41 14.11 2.77 -18.41
N HIS A 42 14.95 3.63 -18.99
CA HIS A 42 15.84 4.52 -18.22
C HIS A 42 15.11 5.68 -17.56
N ASP A 43 13.87 5.96 -17.97
CA ASP A 43 13.12 7.08 -17.42
C ASP A 43 12.41 6.72 -16.11
N TYR A 44 12.36 5.43 -15.74
CA TYR A 44 11.72 4.95 -14.50
C TYR A 44 12.72 4.85 -13.36
N THR A 45 12.47 5.63 -12.31
CA THR A 45 13.38 5.80 -11.16
C THR A 45 12.85 5.18 -9.87
N VAL A 46 11.56 4.87 -9.83
CA VAL A 46 10.87 4.23 -8.71
C VAL A 46 10.37 2.86 -9.13
N GLY A 47 10.76 1.83 -8.39
CA GLY A 47 10.18 0.49 -8.50
C GLY A 47 9.31 0.17 -7.31
N TRP A 48 8.07 -0.24 -7.58
CA TRP A 48 7.06 -0.54 -6.56
C TRP A 48 6.62 -2.00 -6.71
N VAL A 49 6.90 -2.83 -5.69
CA VAL A 49 6.52 -4.23 -5.66
C VAL A 49 5.31 -4.43 -4.73
N CYS A 50 4.33 -5.20 -5.22
CA CYS A 50 3.13 -5.63 -4.50
C CYS A 50 3.09 -7.16 -4.44
N ALA A 51 2.57 -7.74 -3.36
CA ALA A 51 2.37 -9.19 -3.23
C ALA A 51 1.05 -9.67 -3.82
N LEU A 52 -0.01 -8.87 -3.71
CA LEU A 52 -1.37 -9.27 -4.08
C LEU A 52 -1.97 -8.37 -5.16
N PRO A 53 -2.87 -8.90 -6.01
CA PRO A 53 -3.57 -8.08 -7.01
C PRO A 53 -4.34 -6.89 -6.41
N LEU A 54 -4.89 -7.05 -5.20
CA LEU A 54 -5.58 -5.95 -4.51
C LEU A 54 -4.63 -4.81 -4.13
N GLU A 55 -3.37 -5.13 -3.83
CA GLU A 55 -2.33 -4.15 -3.49
C GLU A 55 -1.85 -3.45 -4.76
N MET A 56 -1.65 -4.19 -5.85
CA MET A 56 -1.36 -3.59 -7.16
C MET A 56 -2.49 -2.67 -7.62
N ALA A 57 -3.75 -3.04 -7.39
CA ALA A 57 -4.88 -2.16 -7.70
C ALA A 57 -4.83 -0.86 -6.89
N ALA A 58 -4.53 -0.93 -5.58
CA ALA A 58 -4.33 0.26 -4.75
C ALA A 58 -3.16 1.12 -5.26
N ALA A 59 -2.01 0.50 -5.56
CA ALA A 59 -0.83 1.18 -6.08
C ALA A 59 -1.10 1.89 -7.42
N ARG A 60 -1.77 1.23 -8.36
CA ARG A 60 -2.14 1.82 -9.65
C ARG A 60 -3.11 2.99 -9.50
N ALA A 61 -4.01 2.94 -8.52
CA ALA A 61 -4.92 4.05 -8.24
C ALA A 61 -4.19 5.30 -7.69
N MET A 62 -2.95 5.14 -7.18
CA MET A 62 -2.13 6.26 -6.71
C MET A 62 -1.45 7.04 -7.84
N LEU A 63 -1.34 6.48 -9.05
CA LEU A 63 -0.73 7.15 -10.19
C LEU A 63 -1.49 8.44 -10.53
N ASP A 64 -0.75 9.52 -10.75
CA ASP A 64 -1.26 10.79 -11.25
C ASP A 64 -1.47 10.73 -12.76
N VAL A 65 -0.51 10.12 -13.47
CA VAL A 65 -0.58 9.84 -14.91
C VAL A 65 -0.30 8.36 -15.14
N ILE A 66 -1.09 7.70 -15.98
CA ILE A 66 -0.85 6.33 -16.43
C ILE A 66 -0.07 6.41 -17.74
N HIS A 67 1.04 5.69 -17.83
CA HIS A 67 1.84 5.61 -19.05
C HIS A 67 1.48 4.36 -19.87
N PRO A 68 1.68 4.39 -21.20
CA PRO A 68 1.62 3.18 -22.03
C PRO A 68 2.66 2.15 -21.59
N SER A 69 2.35 0.87 -21.82
CA SER A 69 3.31 -0.21 -21.58
C SER A 69 4.51 -0.12 -22.51
N LEU A 70 5.69 -0.43 -21.97
CA LEU A 70 6.90 -0.59 -22.75
C LEU A 70 7.05 -2.05 -23.23
N GLY A 71 7.80 -2.24 -24.31
CA GLY A 71 8.21 -3.58 -24.76
C GLY A 71 9.20 -4.19 -23.77
N MET A 72 8.89 -5.38 -23.24
CA MET A 72 9.71 -6.02 -22.21
C MET A 72 10.77 -6.97 -22.80
N ASN A 73 11.86 -7.16 -22.05
CA ASN A 73 12.85 -8.19 -22.34
C ASN A 73 12.19 -9.59 -22.23
N PRO A 74 12.34 -10.50 -23.21
CA PRO A 74 11.79 -11.85 -23.13
C PRO A 74 12.24 -12.67 -21.91
N ASN A 75 13.37 -12.31 -21.29
CA ASN A 75 13.89 -12.95 -20.09
C ASN A 75 13.31 -12.37 -18.79
N ASP A 76 12.58 -11.25 -18.87
CA ASP A 76 11.83 -10.70 -17.75
C ASP A 76 10.38 -11.18 -17.82
N SER A 77 10.02 -12.07 -16.91
CA SER A 77 8.67 -12.64 -16.80
C SER A 77 7.67 -11.76 -16.04
N ASN A 78 8.10 -10.61 -15.50
CA ASN A 78 7.22 -9.72 -14.77
C ASN A 78 6.24 -9.01 -15.72
N VAL A 79 5.05 -8.71 -15.20
CA VAL A 79 4.07 -7.86 -15.86
C VAL A 79 3.98 -6.55 -15.08
N TYR A 80 4.22 -5.44 -15.78
CA TYR A 80 4.33 -4.13 -15.16
C TYR A 80 3.16 -3.21 -15.49
N ALA A 81 2.82 -2.36 -14.53
CA ALA A 81 2.06 -1.14 -14.77
C ALA A 81 3.00 0.07 -14.70
N PHE A 82 2.71 1.09 -15.51
CA PHE A 82 3.58 2.25 -15.70
C PHE A 82 2.80 3.54 -15.43
N GLY A 83 3.45 4.51 -14.82
CA GLY A 83 2.88 5.84 -14.63
C GLY A 83 3.83 6.80 -13.92
N SER A 84 3.28 7.88 -13.40
CA SER A 84 4.00 8.84 -12.58
C SER A 84 3.26 9.20 -11.30
N ILE A 85 4.03 9.57 -10.27
CA ILE A 85 3.54 10.18 -9.03
C ILE A 85 4.40 11.41 -8.77
N GLY A 86 3.79 12.59 -8.83
CA GLY A 86 4.51 13.86 -8.81
C GLY A 86 5.62 13.89 -9.88
N PRO A 87 6.88 14.17 -9.53
CA PRO A 87 7.99 14.23 -10.48
C PRO A 87 8.62 12.86 -10.81
N HIS A 88 8.10 11.76 -10.27
CA HIS A 88 8.73 10.44 -10.40
C HIS A 88 7.98 9.56 -11.39
N ASN A 89 8.71 8.90 -12.29
CA ASN A 89 8.18 7.81 -13.10
C ASN A 89 8.29 6.50 -12.31
N VAL A 90 7.16 5.82 -12.19
CA VAL A 90 6.97 4.65 -11.34
C VAL A 90 6.64 3.43 -12.21
N VAL A 91 7.37 2.34 -11.97
CA VAL A 91 7.03 1.02 -12.49
C VAL A 91 6.54 0.14 -11.34
N ILE A 92 5.38 -0.51 -11.52
CA ILE A 92 4.72 -1.32 -10.51
C ILE A 92 4.69 -2.78 -10.98
N ALA A 93 5.16 -3.71 -10.16
CA ALA A 93 5.02 -5.15 -10.38
C ALA A 93 4.23 -5.81 -9.24
N CYS A 94 3.52 -6.88 -9.58
CA CYS A 94 2.86 -7.75 -8.63
C CYS A 94 3.53 -9.12 -8.70
N LEU A 95 3.62 -9.81 -7.57
CA LEU A 95 3.99 -11.21 -7.56
C LEU A 95 3.04 -12.03 -8.45
N PRO A 96 3.53 -13.08 -9.14
CA PRO A 96 2.68 -13.93 -9.97
C PRO A 96 1.52 -14.53 -9.17
N SER A 97 0.36 -14.66 -9.81
CA SER A 97 -0.84 -15.18 -9.16
C SER A 97 -0.60 -16.54 -8.50
N GLY A 98 -0.96 -16.67 -7.22
CA GLY A 98 -0.76 -17.89 -6.43
C GLY A 98 0.64 -18.06 -5.85
N GLN A 99 1.54 -17.09 -6.07
CA GLN A 99 2.87 -17.06 -5.47
C GLN A 99 2.96 -15.93 -4.44
N TYR A 100 3.64 -16.19 -3.34
CA TYR A 100 3.93 -15.24 -2.26
C TYR A 100 5.19 -15.71 -1.54
N GLY A 101 5.67 -14.93 -0.57
CA GLY A 101 6.89 -15.24 0.16
C GLY A 101 8.15 -14.64 -0.46
N THR A 102 9.24 -14.73 0.28
CA THR A 102 10.50 -14.04 0.00
C THR A 102 11.12 -14.41 -1.35
N ASN A 103 10.99 -15.67 -1.79
CA ASN A 103 11.63 -16.15 -3.02
C ASN A 103 11.00 -15.55 -4.28
N SER A 104 9.66 -15.56 -4.35
CA SER A 104 8.93 -14.97 -5.48
C SER A 104 9.17 -13.46 -5.54
N ALA A 105 9.17 -12.82 -4.36
CA ALA A 105 9.42 -11.40 -4.24
C ALA A 105 10.85 -11.01 -4.69
N ALA A 106 11.86 -11.82 -4.37
CA ALA A 106 13.23 -11.64 -4.82
C ALA A 106 13.37 -11.75 -6.35
N ILE A 107 12.70 -12.72 -6.98
CA ILE A 107 12.70 -12.90 -8.45
C ILE A 107 12.10 -11.67 -9.13
N VAL A 108 10.92 -11.22 -8.68
CA VAL A 108 10.25 -10.04 -9.22
C VAL A 108 11.14 -8.81 -9.11
N ALA A 109 11.71 -8.57 -7.93
CA ALA A 109 12.55 -7.41 -7.69
C ALA A 109 13.86 -7.44 -8.51
N ASN A 110 14.49 -8.60 -8.65
CA ASN A 110 15.70 -8.76 -9.45
C ASN A 110 15.42 -8.47 -10.94
N ASN A 111 14.35 -9.04 -11.49
CA ASN A 111 13.94 -8.79 -12.87
C ASN A 111 13.63 -7.31 -13.11
N MET A 112 12.89 -6.66 -12.19
CA MET A 112 12.61 -5.22 -12.26
C MET A 112 13.89 -4.39 -12.27
N ARG A 113 14.83 -4.69 -11.38
CA ARG A 113 16.12 -3.98 -11.31
C ARG A 113 16.92 -4.10 -12.61
N TRP A 114 16.89 -5.26 -13.25
CA TRP A 114 17.59 -5.49 -14.53
C TRP A 114 16.93 -4.77 -15.69
N SER A 115 15.60 -4.80 -15.78
CA SER A 115 14.85 -4.15 -16.85
C SER A 115 14.84 -2.62 -16.72
N PHE A 116 14.93 -2.09 -15.51
CA PHE A 116 14.85 -0.66 -15.22
C PHE A 116 16.09 -0.18 -14.45
N PRO A 117 17.21 0.08 -15.15
CA PRO A 117 18.51 0.32 -14.53
C PRO A 117 18.59 1.65 -13.75
N SER A 118 17.66 2.57 -13.96
CA SER A 118 17.61 3.87 -13.28
C SER A 118 16.85 3.84 -11.94
N ILE A 119 16.29 2.68 -11.55
CA ILE A 119 15.62 2.55 -10.26
C ILE A 119 16.63 2.72 -9.12
N HIS A 120 16.37 3.73 -8.29
CA HIS A 120 17.12 4.00 -7.07
C HIS A 120 16.21 4.20 -5.85
N ILE A 121 14.89 4.25 -6.06
CA ILE A 121 13.87 4.24 -5.02
C ILE A 121 13.09 2.92 -5.16
N GLY A 122 13.33 2.00 -4.23
CA GLY A 122 12.53 0.78 -4.10
C GLY A 122 11.42 0.95 -3.07
N LEU A 123 10.22 0.43 -3.38
CA LEU A 123 9.09 0.37 -2.45
C LEU A 123 8.52 -1.06 -2.43
N MET A 124 8.29 -1.59 -1.23
CA MET A 124 7.46 -2.79 -1.01
C MET A 124 6.23 -2.36 -0.24
N VAL A 125 5.09 -2.25 -0.92
CA VAL A 125 3.86 -1.70 -0.32
C VAL A 125 2.76 -2.72 -0.44
N GLY A 126 2.10 -3.00 0.68
CA GLY A 126 1.02 -3.96 0.73
C GLY A 126 0.35 -4.01 2.08
N ILE A 127 -0.30 -5.13 2.38
CA ILE A 127 -0.91 -5.39 3.67
C ILE A 127 0.03 -6.16 4.58
N GLY A 128 -0.19 -6.06 5.88
CA GLY A 128 0.47 -6.87 6.90
C GLY A 128 -0.43 -7.06 8.12
N GLY A 129 -0.01 -7.95 9.01
CA GLY A 129 -0.71 -8.19 10.28
C GLY A 129 -0.09 -7.35 11.39
N GLY A 130 -0.91 -6.61 12.12
CA GLY A 130 -0.47 -5.66 13.15
C GLY A 130 -0.16 -6.34 14.48
N VAL A 131 0.74 -5.71 15.25
CA VAL A 131 1.07 -6.11 16.61
C VAL A 131 0.51 -5.06 17.58
N PRO A 132 -0.68 -5.27 18.13
CA PRO A 132 -1.22 -4.38 19.15
C PRO A 132 -0.44 -4.57 20.46
N GLY A 133 -0.13 -3.48 21.16
CA GLY A 133 0.64 -3.57 22.40
C GLY A 133 0.99 -2.19 22.96
N LYS A 134 2.29 -1.88 23.05
CA LYS A 134 2.76 -0.55 23.50
C LYS A 134 2.20 0.60 22.66
N LEU A 135 2.03 0.35 21.37
CA LEU A 135 1.33 1.25 20.45
C LEU A 135 -0.06 0.67 20.18
N ASP A 136 -1.06 1.54 20.19
CA ASP A 136 -2.43 1.22 19.79
C ASP A 136 -2.51 1.13 18.26
N ILE A 137 -1.95 0.05 17.70
CA ILE A 137 -2.05 -0.29 16.28
C ILE A 137 -3.46 -0.81 16.00
N ARG A 138 -4.10 -0.27 14.96
CA ARG A 138 -5.46 -0.61 14.55
C ARG A 138 -5.54 -1.06 13.10
N LEU A 139 -6.59 -1.79 12.76
CA LEU A 139 -6.87 -2.13 11.37
C LEU A 139 -7.01 -0.85 10.54
N GLY A 140 -6.39 -0.84 9.35
CA GLY A 140 -6.30 0.32 8.48
C GLY A 140 -5.14 1.28 8.77
N ASP A 141 -4.52 1.21 9.97
CA ASP A 141 -3.27 1.95 10.23
C ASP A 141 -2.17 1.51 9.28
N VAL A 142 -1.12 2.33 9.18
CA VAL A 142 0.04 2.06 8.35
C VAL A 142 1.28 1.91 9.23
N VAL A 143 2.02 0.82 9.05
CA VAL A 143 3.34 0.61 9.63
C VAL A 143 4.40 0.81 8.56
N ILE A 144 5.39 1.65 8.87
CA ILE A 144 6.50 2.00 7.99
C ILE A 144 7.79 1.45 8.60
N SER A 145 8.54 0.66 7.82
CA SER A 145 9.83 0.14 8.27
C SER A 145 10.78 1.30 8.55
N ASN A 146 11.26 1.40 9.78
CA ASN A 146 12.17 2.47 10.20
C ASN A 146 13.38 1.88 10.94
N PRO A 147 14.61 2.15 10.48
CA PRO A 147 15.81 1.73 11.19
C PRO A 147 15.85 2.23 12.64
N THR A 148 16.44 1.43 13.53
CA THR A 148 16.70 1.79 14.93
C THR A 148 18.21 1.65 15.21
N ALA A 149 18.64 1.87 16.45
CA ALA A 149 20.04 1.66 16.83
C ALA A 149 20.52 0.21 16.60
N THR A 150 19.61 -0.76 16.61
CA THR A 150 19.93 -2.19 16.59
C THR A 150 19.30 -2.95 15.42
N SER A 151 18.57 -2.27 14.52
CA SER A 151 17.87 -2.90 13.40
C SER A 151 17.83 -1.99 12.17
N SER A 152 17.88 -2.58 10.99
CA SER A 152 17.70 -1.91 9.69
C SER A 152 16.24 -1.53 9.38
N GLY A 153 15.30 -1.88 10.27
CA GLY A 153 13.86 -1.59 10.13
C GLY A 153 13.05 -2.79 9.63
N VAL A 154 13.70 -3.81 9.07
CA VAL A 154 13.09 -5.09 8.70
C VAL A 154 13.93 -6.20 9.29
N ILE A 155 13.28 -7.23 9.83
CA ILE A 155 13.96 -8.41 10.34
C ILE A 155 13.34 -9.65 9.70
N GLN A 156 14.17 -10.50 9.09
CA GLN A 156 13.75 -11.85 8.77
C GLN A 156 13.67 -12.70 10.05
N TYR A 157 12.46 -12.89 10.59
CA TYR A 157 12.30 -13.51 11.92
C TYR A 157 12.42 -15.04 11.89
N ASP A 158 12.27 -15.65 10.71
CA ASP A 158 12.30 -17.10 10.51
C ASP A 158 13.61 -17.61 9.89
N PHE A 159 14.64 -16.75 9.78
CA PHE A 159 15.95 -17.14 9.27
C PHE A 159 16.96 -17.34 10.40
N GLY A 160 17.48 -18.56 10.51
CA GLY A 160 18.20 -18.98 11.70
C GLY A 160 18.54 -20.45 11.71
N LYS A 161 19.20 -20.86 12.80
CA LYS A 161 19.57 -22.25 13.05
C LYS A 161 18.54 -22.88 13.97
N ALA A 162 18.08 -24.06 13.61
CA ALA A 162 17.40 -24.94 14.55
C ALA A 162 18.45 -25.53 15.51
N VAL A 163 18.29 -25.26 16.81
CA VAL A 163 19.17 -25.73 17.88
C VAL A 163 18.45 -26.85 18.66
N ARG A 164 19.17 -27.51 19.58
CA ARG A 164 18.60 -28.56 20.43
C ARG A 164 17.35 -28.07 21.18
N GLU A 165 16.47 -29.01 21.52
CA GLU A 165 15.26 -28.75 22.32
C GLU A 165 14.26 -27.79 21.65
N GLY A 166 14.28 -27.70 20.31
CA GLY A 166 13.33 -26.87 19.55
C GLY A 166 13.62 -25.37 19.64
N GLN A 167 14.79 -24.98 20.14
CA GLN A 167 15.23 -23.58 20.17
C GLN A 167 15.60 -23.09 18.76
N PHE A 168 15.40 -21.80 18.52
CA PHE A 168 15.73 -21.16 17.24
C PHE A 168 16.68 -20.00 17.49
N GLU A 169 17.87 -20.07 16.88
CA GLU A 169 18.84 -18.98 16.91
C GLU A 169 18.71 -18.20 15.60
N ARG A 170 18.08 -17.01 15.66
CA ARG A 170 17.98 -16.13 14.49
C ARG A 170 19.37 -15.61 14.11
N ILE A 171 19.69 -15.64 12.82
CA ILE A 171 20.97 -15.15 12.29
C ILE A 171 20.76 -14.16 11.14
N GLY A 172 21.82 -13.45 10.77
CA GLY A 172 21.82 -12.54 9.63
C GLY A 172 21.20 -11.17 9.93
N THR A 173 21.44 -10.24 9.01
CA THR A 173 20.93 -8.88 9.04
C THR A 173 20.60 -8.45 7.62
N LEU A 174 19.47 -7.77 7.44
CA LEU A 174 19.07 -7.21 6.15
C LEU A 174 19.58 -5.77 6.01
N ASN A 175 19.79 -5.34 4.77
CA ASN A 175 20.06 -3.94 4.45
C ASN A 175 18.93 -2.99 4.91
N LYS A 176 19.26 -1.71 5.07
CA LYS A 176 18.29 -0.63 5.37
C LYS A 176 17.82 0.07 4.10
N PRO A 177 16.67 0.76 4.12
CA PRO A 177 16.22 1.57 2.99
C PRO A 177 17.26 2.63 2.57
N PRO A 178 17.28 3.07 1.29
CA PRO A 178 18.20 4.10 0.81
C PRO A 178 18.11 5.41 1.62
N SER A 179 19.23 6.11 1.77
CA SER A 179 19.30 7.36 2.56
C SER A 179 18.34 8.45 2.07
N VAL A 180 18.15 8.57 0.75
CA VAL A 180 17.20 9.51 0.15
C VAL A 180 15.76 9.21 0.61
N VAL A 181 15.39 7.93 0.69
CA VAL A 181 14.07 7.50 1.14
C VAL A 181 13.89 7.72 2.64
N LEU A 182 14.92 7.44 3.46
CA LEU A 182 14.90 7.72 4.90
C LEU A 182 14.83 9.23 5.20
N GLY A 183 15.50 10.05 4.38
CA GLY A 183 15.38 11.50 4.42
C GLY A 183 13.95 11.97 4.09
N ALA A 184 13.34 11.38 3.07
CA ALA A 184 11.94 11.64 2.72
C ALA A 184 10.96 11.23 3.84
N VAL A 185 11.18 10.08 4.49
CA VAL A 185 10.42 9.65 5.68
C VAL A 185 10.53 10.69 6.80
N SER A 186 11.75 11.18 7.07
CA SER A 186 11.98 12.19 8.11
C SER A 186 11.26 13.51 7.80
N LYS A 187 11.33 13.96 6.54
CA LYS A 187 10.61 15.15 6.06
C LYS A 187 9.10 14.99 6.18
N LEU A 188 8.55 13.88 5.69
CA LEU A 188 7.11 13.62 5.73
C LEU A 188 6.60 13.55 7.17
N ARG A 189 7.37 12.92 8.07
CA ARG A 189 7.03 12.87 9.49
C ARG A 189 7.00 14.27 10.10
N ALA A 190 8.00 15.12 9.82
CA ALA A 190 8.01 16.50 10.31
C ALA A 190 6.82 17.31 9.76
N GLU A 191 6.43 17.09 8.51
CA GLU A 191 5.22 17.70 7.94
C GLU A 191 3.95 17.21 8.65
N HIS A 192 3.86 15.93 9.02
CA HIS A 192 2.73 15.38 9.76
C HIS A 192 2.62 15.86 11.21
N GLU A 193 3.69 16.39 11.80
CA GLU A 193 3.61 17.10 13.08
C GLU A 193 2.98 18.50 12.91
N MET A 194 3.10 19.10 11.73
CA MET A 194 2.59 20.44 11.42
C MET A 194 1.17 20.42 10.82
N ARG A 195 0.83 19.37 10.07
CA ARG A 195 -0.44 19.22 9.35
C ARG A 195 -0.91 17.78 9.35
N LEU A 196 -2.20 17.57 9.13
CA LEU A 196 -2.76 16.23 8.97
C LEU A 196 -2.22 15.56 7.69
N SER A 197 -2.13 14.22 7.72
CA SER A 197 -1.83 13.41 6.54
C SER A 197 -2.91 13.58 5.48
N GLN A 198 -2.52 13.51 4.21
CA GLN A 198 -3.43 13.58 3.07
C GLN A 198 -4.06 12.23 2.72
N ILE A 199 -3.74 11.14 3.43
CA ILE A 199 -4.31 9.81 3.16
C ILE A 199 -5.85 9.86 3.04
N PRO A 200 -6.62 10.47 3.97
CA PRO A 200 -8.08 10.53 3.82
C PRO A 200 -8.54 11.23 2.53
N ALA A 201 -7.87 12.31 2.13
CA ALA A 201 -8.18 13.05 0.92
C ALA A 201 -7.81 12.25 -0.35
N ILE A 202 -6.66 11.57 -0.35
CA ILE A 202 -6.22 10.68 -1.43
C ILE A 202 -7.22 9.54 -1.63
N LEU A 203 -7.70 8.93 -0.54
CA LEU A 203 -8.68 7.85 -0.63
C LEU A 203 -10.03 8.33 -1.16
N ALA A 204 -10.49 9.52 -0.74
CA ALA A 204 -11.70 10.12 -1.27
C ALA A 204 -11.59 10.42 -2.78
N ASP A 205 -10.44 10.91 -3.24
CA ASP A 205 -10.16 11.13 -4.66
C ASP A 205 -10.19 9.81 -5.46
N ILE A 206 -9.61 8.74 -4.92
CA ILE A 206 -9.65 7.42 -5.57
C ILE A 206 -11.07 6.88 -5.68
N GLU A 207 -11.89 7.01 -4.63
CA GLU A 207 -13.29 6.60 -4.67
C GLU A 207 -14.08 7.35 -5.75
N ALA A 208 -13.78 8.64 -5.94
CA ALA A 208 -14.38 9.46 -6.99
C ALA A 208 -13.91 9.06 -8.40
N ARG A 209 -12.60 8.81 -8.59
CA ARG A 209 -12.03 8.42 -9.89
C ARG A 209 -12.39 6.99 -10.29
N TYR A 210 -12.49 6.09 -9.32
CA TYR A 210 -12.75 4.67 -9.53
C TYR A 210 -13.93 4.19 -8.68
N PRO A 211 -15.19 4.40 -9.13
CA PRO A 211 -16.38 3.99 -8.38
C PRO A 211 -16.48 2.47 -8.09
N SER A 212 -15.70 1.62 -8.76
CA SER A 212 -15.61 0.18 -8.46
C SER A 212 -14.72 -0.14 -7.24
N MET A 213 -13.95 0.84 -6.75
CA MET A 213 -13.02 0.69 -5.63
C MET A 213 -13.62 1.09 -4.28
N LEU A 214 -14.95 1.05 -4.11
CA LEU A 214 -15.64 1.42 -2.85
C LEU A 214 -15.10 0.72 -1.59
N GLN A 215 -14.59 -0.51 -1.71
CA GLN A 215 -14.02 -1.28 -0.59
C GLN A 215 -12.59 -0.84 -0.21
N TYR A 216 -11.99 0.08 -0.96
CA TYR A 216 -10.68 0.68 -0.66
C TYR A 216 -10.80 1.95 0.21
N SER A 217 -12.03 2.40 0.50
CA SER A 217 -12.32 3.46 1.44
C SER A 217 -12.81 2.92 2.76
N TYR A 218 -12.62 3.68 3.84
CA TYR A 218 -13.18 3.31 5.14
C TYR A 218 -14.69 3.52 5.14
N ARG A 219 -15.47 2.45 5.30
CA ARG A 219 -16.94 2.52 5.24
C ARG A 219 -17.64 2.34 6.58
N ASN A 220 -16.92 2.27 7.71
CA ASN A 220 -17.48 1.89 9.03
C ASN A 220 -18.24 0.54 9.03
N VAL A 221 -18.26 -0.22 7.92
CA VAL A 221 -18.99 -1.50 7.80
C VAL A 221 -18.26 -2.61 8.55
N HIS A 222 -16.94 -2.50 8.65
CA HIS A 222 -16.12 -3.43 9.41
C HIS A 222 -15.67 -2.75 10.69
N GLN A 223 -16.11 -3.28 11.83
CA GLN A 223 -15.64 -2.83 13.13
C GLN A 223 -14.22 -3.34 13.34
N ASP A 224 -13.38 -2.46 13.90
CA ASP A 224 -12.04 -2.83 14.34
C ASP A 224 -12.14 -3.60 15.68
N ARG A 225 -12.13 -4.93 15.58
CA ARG A 225 -12.25 -5.86 16.70
C ARG A 225 -10.89 -6.48 17.02
N LEU A 226 -10.36 -6.15 18.19
CA LEU A 226 -9.18 -6.80 18.76
C LEU A 226 -9.63 -7.72 19.89
N PHE A 227 -9.31 -9.01 19.79
CA PHE A 227 -9.55 -9.99 20.84
C PHE A 227 -8.31 -10.20 21.70
N GLU A 228 -8.50 -10.75 22.90
CA GLU A 228 -7.39 -11.20 23.74
C GLU A 228 -6.49 -12.20 23.00
N ALA A 229 -5.17 -12.09 23.19
CA ALA A 229 -4.19 -12.90 22.47
C ALA A 229 -4.33 -14.41 22.67
N SER A 230 -4.91 -14.83 23.81
CA SER A 230 -5.15 -16.23 24.16
C SER A 230 -6.53 -16.76 23.73
N TYR A 231 -7.38 -15.89 23.18
CA TYR A 231 -8.68 -16.31 22.68
C TYR A 231 -8.53 -16.83 21.26
N GLU A 232 -9.03 -18.03 21.01
CA GLU A 232 -8.98 -18.65 19.69
C GLU A 232 -10.27 -18.41 18.93
N HIS A 233 -10.12 -18.07 17.65
CA HIS A 233 -11.24 -17.81 16.77
C HIS A 233 -12.14 -19.04 16.60
N THR A 234 -13.45 -18.86 16.79
CA THR A 234 -14.49 -19.86 16.56
C THR A 234 -15.30 -19.51 15.31
N GLY A 235 -15.47 -20.47 14.41
CA GLY A 235 -16.29 -20.31 13.19
C GLY A 235 -15.53 -19.80 11.97
N ASP A 236 -16.27 -19.30 10.99
CA ASP A 236 -15.73 -18.77 9.72
C ASP A 236 -15.51 -17.25 9.75
N THR A 237 -16.22 -16.54 10.65
CA THR A 237 -16.16 -15.10 10.82
C THR A 237 -16.18 -14.73 12.30
N CYS A 238 -15.58 -13.60 12.67
CA CYS A 238 -15.54 -13.17 14.07
C CYS A 238 -16.88 -12.69 14.63
N ASP A 239 -17.99 -12.89 13.91
CA ASP A 239 -19.34 -12.55 14.38
C ASP A 239 -19.83 -13.55 15.43
N ASP A 240 -19.32 -14.79 15.40
CA ASP A 240 -19.58 -15.82 16.40
C ASP A 240 -18.62 -15.76 17.61
N CYS A 241 -17.66 -14.84 17.59
CA CYS A 241 -16.70 -14.69 18.67
C CYS A 241 -17.30 -14.00 19.90
N GLU A 242 -16.84 -14.42 21.08
CA GLU A 242 -17.28 -13.88 22.36
C GLU A 242 -16.91 -12.40 22.51
N VAL A 243 -17.93 -11.53 22.50
CA VAL A 243 -17.76 -10.07 22.66
C VAL A 243 -17.07 -9.71 23.98
N SER A 244 -17.23 -10.51 25.03
CA SER A 244 -16.55 -10.35 26.33
C SER A 244 -15.03 -10.51 26.25
N ARG A 245 -14.51 -11.17 25.20
CA ARG A 245 -13.07 -11.38 24.96
C ARG A 245 -12.45 -10.26 24.11
N LEU A 246 -13.22 -9.23 23.77
CA LEU A 246 -12.70 -8.03 23.11
C LEU A 246 -11.86 -7.20 24.07
N VAL A 247 -10.69 -6.77 23.59
CA VAL A 247 -9.82 -5.86 24.32
C VAL A 247 -10.45 -4.46 24.31
N VAL A 248 -10.72 -3.93 25.50
CA VAL A 248 -11.21 -2.56 25.66
C VAL A 248 -10.10 -1.58 25.29
N ARG A 249 -10.38 -0.69 24.33
CA ARG A 249 -9.46 0.34 23.87
C ARG A 249 -10.11 1.71 23.93
N ASN A 250 -9.31 2.74 24.24
CA ASN A 250 -9.79 4.12 24.28
C ASN A 250 -10.31 4.55 22.90
N ALA A 251 -11.36 5.37 22.86
CA ALA A 251 -11.83 5.96 21.62
C ALA A 251 -10.73 6.84 21.00
N ARG A 252 -10.56 6.74 19.67
CA ARG A 252 -9.74 7.70 18.92
C ARG A 252 -10.55 8.97 18.66
N PRO A 253 -9.89 10.13 18.50
CA PRO A 253 -10.58 11.38 18.17
C PRO A 253 -11.25 11.33 16.79
N ASP A 254 -10.71 10.53 15.88
CA ASP A 254 -11.24 10.30 14.54
C ASP A 254 -10.98 8.85 14.08
N ASN A 255 -11.47 8.52 12.89
CA ASN A 255 -11.28 7.22 12.25
C ASN A 255 -10.14 7.24 11.22
N ASN A 256 -9.28 8.27 11.22
CA ASN A 256 -8.19 8.36 10.27
C ASN A 256 -7.12 7.31 10.61
N PRO A 257 -6.49 6.71 9.58
CA PRO A 257 -5.41 5.76 9.80
C PRO A 257 -4.22 6.47 10.46
N LYS A 258 -3.64 5.85 11.49
CA LYS A 258 -2.41 6.34 12.11
C LYS A 258 -1.17 5.75 11.44
N LEU A 259 -0.09 6.52 11.47
CA LEU A 259 1.21 6.14 10.93
C LEU A 259 2.12 5.71 12.08
N HIS A 260 2.68 4.51 11.99
CA HIS A 260 3.59 3.95 12.98
C HIS A 260 4.94 3.65 12.34
N TYR A 261 6.02 4.08 12.98
CA TYR A 261 7.38 3.92 12.46
C TYR A 261 8.13 2.94 13.35
N GLY A 262 8.57 1.81 12.80
CA GLY A 262 9.26 0.79 13.60
C GLY A 262 9.71 -0.42 12.81
N ILE A 263 9.92 -1.52 13.52
CA ILE A 263 10.48 -2.74 12.94
C ILE A 263 9.36 -3.60 12.37
N ILE A 264 9.54 -4.07 11.14
CA ILE A 264 8.65 -5.01 10.46
C ILE A 264 9.29 -6.41 10.44
N ALA A 265 8.54 -7.42 10.86
CA ALA A 265 8.97 -8.82 10.82
C ALA A 265 8.57 -9.45 9.48
N SER A 266 9.57 -9.95 8.75
CA SER A 266 9.42 -10.59 7.45
C SER A 266 9.73 -12.08 7.53
N GLY A 267 8.99 -12.92 6.81
CA GLY A 267 9.28 -14.35 6.75
C GLY A 267 8.29 -15.14 5.89
N ASN A 268 8.44 -16.44 5.80
CA ASN A 268 7.58 -17.30 4.97
C ASN A 268 6.44 -17.97 5.77
N GLN A 269 6.19 -17.55 7.02
CA GLN A 269 5.13 -18.11 7.86
C GLN A 269 4.01 -17.10 8.10
N VAL A 270 2.76 -17.49 7.85
CA VAL A 270 1.61 -16.69 8.32
C VAL A 270 1.46 -16.90 9.84
N ILE A 271 1.52 -15.83 10.62
CA ILE A 271 1.26 -15.88 12.06
C ILE A 271 -0.27 -15.86 12.29
N LYS A 272 -0.77 -16.88 12.98
CA LYS A 272 -2.20 -17.06 13.32
C LYS A 272 -2.41 -17.39 14.80
N ASP A 273 -1.45 -17.02 15.63
CA ASP A 273 -1.41 -17.35 17.05
C ASP A 273 -1.01 -16.06 17.79
N GLY A 274 -1.95 -15.52 18.57
CA GLY A 274 -1.78 -14.27 19.29
C GLY A 274 -0.68 -14.34 20.36
N LEU A 275 -0.48 -15.48 21.00
CA LEU A 275 0.58 -15.68 21.98
C LEU A 275 1.96 -15.75 21.32
N LYS A 276 2.06 -16.43 20.17
CA LYS A 276 3.29 -16.44 19.36
C LYS A 276 3.62 -15.04 18.85
N ARG A 277 2.62 -14.30 18.35
CA ARG A 277 2.75 -12.89 17.94
C ARG A 277 3.32 -12.05 19.08
N ASP A 278 2.71 -12.10 20.26
CA ASP A 278 3.11 -11.28 21.40
C ASP A 278 4.52 -11.63 21.90
N ARG A 279 4.90 -12.91 21.88
CA ARG A 279 6.27 -13.35 22.22
C ARG A 279 7.31 -12.75 21.25
N LEU A 280 7.08 -12.90 19.95
CA LEU A 280 7.98 -12.33 18.93
C LEU A 280 8.01 -10.81 18.97
N ALA A 281 6.87 -10.18 19.27
CA ALA A 281 6.78 -8.74 19.48
C ALA A 281 7.66 -8.26 20.63
N GLN A 282 7.64 -8.96 21.76
CA GLN A 282 8.47 -8.64 22.92
C GLN A 282 9.95 -8.86 22.64
N GLU A 283 10.31 -9.96 21.98
CA GLU A 283 11.69 -10.31 21.67
C GLU A 283 12.30 -9.36 20.65
N LEU A 284 11.54 -8.98 19.61
CA LEU A 284 12.06 -8.28 18.44
C LEU A 284 11.66 -6.81 18.35
N ASN A 285 10.78 -6.35 19.23
CA ASN A 285 10.20 -5.00 19.22
C ASN A 285 9.60 -4.62 17.85
N ILE A 286 8.87 -5.59 17.26
CA ILE A 286 8.22 -5.46 15.95
C ILE A 286 6.81 -4.89 16.07
N LEU A 287 6.35 -4.22 15.02
CA LEU A 287 5.04 -3.57 14.94
C LEU A 287 4.07 -4.28 13.99
N CYS A 288 4.59 -5.04 13.01
CA CYS A 288 3.78 -5.85 12.13
C CYS A 288 4.57 -7.04 11.55
N PHE A 289 3.81 -8.01 11.02
CA PHE A 289 4.29 -9.14 10.24
C PHE A 289 3.87 -9.00 8.77
N GLU A 290 4.76 -9.39 7.86
CA GLU A 290 4.51 -9.54 6.42
C GLU A 290 5.43 -10.64 5.85
N MET A 291 5.31 -10.96 4.55
CA MET A 291 5.88 -12.19 4.01
C MET A 291 6.91 -12.04 2.88
N GLU A 292 7.23 -10.83 2.44
CA GLU A 292 8.00 -10.64 1.20
C GLU A 292 9.32 -9.90 1.41
N ALA A 293 9.34 -8.88 2.26
CA ALA A 293 10.38 -7.87 2.25
C ALA A 293 11.80 -8.43 2.46
N ALA A 294 11.98 -9.46 3.28
CA ALA A 294 13.27 -10.10 3.49
C ALA A 294 13.93 -10.60 2.20
N GLY A 295 13.14 -10.98 1.19
CA GLY A 295 13.67 -11.37 -0.13
C GLY A 295 14.16 -10.18 -0.97
N LEU A 296 13.71 -8.96 -0.65
CA LEU A 296 14.02 -7.75 -1.42
C LEU A 296 15.19 -6.98 -0.82
N MET A 297 15.23 -6.81 0.51
CA MET A 297 16.04 -5.77 1.16
C MET A 297 17.50 -5.72 0.71
N ASP A 298 18.14 -6.87 0.48
CA ASP A 298 19.57 -6.93 0.16
C ASP A 298 19.89 -6.62 -1.31
N ASN A 299 19.02 -7.01 -2.25
CA ASN A 299 19.25 -6.88 -3.69
C ASN A 299 18.39 -5.78 -4.35
N PHE A 300 17.38 -5.32 -3.64
CA PHE A 300 16.47 -4.24 -4.02
C PHE A 300 16.14 -3.43 -2.75
N PRO A 301 17.09 -2.61 -2.26
CA PRO A 301 16.89 -1.82 -1.06
C PRO A 301 15.63 -0.96 -1.20
N CYS A 302 14.64 -1.22 -0.35
CA CYS A 302 13.32 -0.62 -0.45
C CYS A 302 12.83 -0.14 0.92
N LEU A 303 11.87 0.79 0.91
CA LEU A 303 11.06 1.06 2.08
C LEU A 303 9.88 0.10 2.09
N VAL A 304 9.62 -0.53 3.24
CA VAL A 304 8.48 -1.41 3.44
C VAL A 304 7.36 -0.63 4.13
N VAL A 305 6.19 -0.63 3.51
CA VAL A 305 4.99 0.07 4.01
C VAL A 305 3.83 -0.92 4.05
N ARG A 306 3.28 -1.14 5.24
CA ARG A 306 2.26 -2.16 5.49
C ARG A 306 1.01 -1.56 6.09
N GLY A 307 -0.10 -1.65 5.35
CA GLY A 307 -1.42 -1.37 5.88
C GLY A 307 -1.89 -2.55 6.72
N ILE A 308 -2.41 -2.29 7.91
CA ILE A 308 -2.76 -3.34 8.84
C ILE A 308 -4.14 -3.93 8.49
N CYS A 309 -4.16 -5.21 8.09
CA CYS A 309 -5.40 -5.89 7.66
C CYS A 309 -5.92 -6.96 8.62
N ASP A 310 -5.10 -7.39 9.58
CA ASP A 310 -5.44 -8.29 10.69
C ASP A 310 -4.47 -8.05 11.85
N TYR A 311 -4.60 -8.83 12.92
CA TYR A 311 -3.75 -8.73 14.11
C TYR A 311 -2.76 -9.89 14.26
N SER A 312 -2.42 -10.62 13.19
CA SER A 312 -1.49 -11.76 13.26
C SER A 312 -1.88 -12.79 14.33
N ASP A 313 -3.17 -13.02 14.50
CA ASP A 313 -3.76 -14.03 15.38
C ASP A 313 -4.76 -14.87 14.58
N SER A 314 -5.56 -15.69 15.26
CA SER A 314 -6.54 -16.55 14.60
C SER A 314 -7.76 -15.79 14.05
N HIS A 315 -7.96 -14.52 14.42
CA HIS A 315 -9.11 -13.69 14.02
C HIS A 315 -8.86 -13.00 12.68
N LYS A 316 -9.25 -13.66 11.59
CA LYS A 316 -9.08 -13.10 10.25
C LYS A 316 -10.06 -11.95 9.99
N ALA A 317 -9.53 -10.81 9.53
CA ALA A 317 -10.31 -9.63 9.20
C ALA A 317 -10.26 -9.32 7.69
N LYS A 318 -10.65 -10.28 6.83
CA LYS A 318 -10.53 -10.19 5.35
C LYS A 318 -11.15 -8.92 4.74
N GLY A 319 -12.20 -8.38 5.35
CA GLY A 319 -12.85 -7.13 4.90
C GLY A 319 -11.93 -5.90 4.93
N TRP A 320 -10.84 -5.95 5.70
CA TRP A 320 -9.89 -4.84 5.84
C TRP A 320 -8.79 -4.81 4.79
N GLN A 321 -8.55 -5.90 4.05
CA GLN A 321 -7.38 -6.00 3.16
C GLN A 321 -7.34 -4.88 2.09
N LYS A 322 -8.48 -4.55 1.48
CA LYS A 322 -8.55 -3.51 0.44
C LYS A 322 -8.31 -2.12 1.01
N TYR A 323 -8.98 -1.77 2.12
CA TYR A 323 -8.75 -0.49 2.80
C TYR A 323 -7.31 -0.35 3.31
N ALA A 324 -6.77 -1.40 3.94
CA ALA A 324 -5.38 -1.42 4.41
C ALA A 324 -4.38 -1.25 3.25
N ALA A 325 -4.59 -1.93 2.13
CA ALA A 325 -3.74 -1.74 0.95
C ALA A 325 -3.82 -0.30 0.43
N ALA A 326 -5.01 0.31 0.46
CA ALA A 326 -5.22 1.69 0.04
C ALA A 326 -4.50 2.69 0.95
N THR A 327 -4.57 2.53 2.28
CA THR A 327 -3.89 3.43 3.23
C THR A 327 -2.37 3.34 3.10
N ALA A 328 -1.82 2.13 2.92
CA ALA A 328 -0.41 1.91 2.67
C ALA A 328 0.06 2.57 1.36
N ALA A 329 -0.70 2.36 0.27
CA ALA A 329 -0.41 2.96 -1.02
C ALA A 329 -0.53 4.49 -1.00
N ALA A 330 -1.49 5.04 -0.25
CA ALA A 330 -1.66 6.49 -0.08
C ALA A 330 -0.47 7.11 0.68
N TYR A 331 0.04 6.43 1.71
CA TYR A 331 1.29 6.86 2.37
C TYR A 331 2.47 6.87 1.39
N ALA A 332 2.62 5.83 0.56
CA ALA A 332 3.67 5.77 -0.45
C ALA A 332 3.55 6.90 -1.49
N LYS A 333 2.32 7.31 -1.85
CA LYS A 333 2.08 8.50 -2.68
C LYS A 333 2.60 9.76 -2.00
N GLU A 334 2.21 10.04 -0.75
CA GLU A 334 2.72 11.21 -0.01
C GLU A 334 4.24 11.23 0.09
N LEU A 335 4.85 10.07 0.35
CA LEU A 335 6.30 9.91 0.42
C LEU A 335 6.99 10.33 -0.88
N LEU A 336 6.48 9.89 -2.04
CA LEU A 336 7.06 10.23 -3.33
C LEU A 336 6.94 11.74 -3.64
N TYR A 337 5.83 12.38 -3.23
CA TYR A 337 5.68 13.83 -3.38
C TYR A 337 6.71 14.65 -2.62
N VAL A 338 7.18 14.17 -1.46
CA VAL A 338 8.19 14.89 -0.68
C VAL A 338 9.62 14.48 -1.04
N THR A 339 9.79 13.38 -1.77
CA THR A 339 11.08 12.83 -2.20
C THR A 339 11.60 13.64 -3.40
N PRO A 340 12.83 14.19 -3.35
CA PRO A 340 13.38 14.93 -4.48
C PRO A 340 13.63 13.98 -5.67
N PRO A 341 13.28 14.37 -6.90
CA PRO A 341 13.67 13.61 -8.08
C PRO A 341 15.19 13.68 -8.26
N GLN A 342 15.82 12.57 -8.60
CA GLN A 342 17.18 12.62 -9.13
C GLN A 342 17.11 12.97 -10.61
N SER A 343 17.83 14.02 -11.02
CA SER A 343 18.01 14.33 -12.43
C SER A 343 18.74 13.16 -13.09
N SER A 344 18.11 12.53 -14.08
CA SER A 344 18.80 11.68 -15.04
C SER A 344 19.94 12.52 -15.62
N GLN A 345 21.20 12.14 -15.38
CA GLN A 345 22.31 12.70 -16.13
C GLN A 345 22.11 12.26 -17.58
N ILE A 346 21.44 13.08 -18.38
CA ILE A 346 21.61 13.05 -19.83
C ILE A 346 23.05 13.55 -20.04
N PRO A 347 23.97 12.76 -20.62
CA PRO A 347 25.23 13.31 -21.06
C PRO A 347 24.87 14.44 -22.03
N LEU A 348 25.24 15.67 -21.70
CA LEU A 348 25.22 16.76 -22.67
C LEU A 348 26.07 16.28 -23.84
N ALA A 349 25.42 15.85 -24.92
CA ALA A 349 26.10 15.70 -26.19
C ALA A 349 26.57 17.11 -26.54
N GLU A 350 27.86 17.37 -26.34
CA GLU A 350 28.52 18.56 -26.83
C GLU A 350 28.30 18.61 -28.34
N ALA A 351 27.34 19.41 -28.76
CA ALA A 351 27.27 19.90 -30.12
C ALA A 351 28.48 20.80 -30.31
N PHE A 352 29.61 20.20 -30.71
CA PHE A 352 30.70 20.94 -31.35
C PHE A 352 30.14 21.51 -32.65
N VAL A 353 29.66 22.75 -32.55
CA VAL A 353 29.43 23.63 -33.68
C VAL A 353 30.80 23.84 -34.35
N THR A 354 30.88 23.35 -35.57
CA THR A 354 31.87 23.73 -36.58
C THR A 354 32.01 25.24 -36.66
N GLY A 355 33.24 25.74 -36.50
CA GLY A 355 33.52 27.17 -36.55
C GLY A 355 35.01 27.52 -36.59
N MET A 356 35.72 27.06 -37.63
CA MET A 356 36.61 27.88 -38.49
C MET A 356 37.26 27.01 -39.56
#